data_AF-A0A0G2E421-F1
#
_entry.id   AF-A0A0G2E421-F1
#
_cell.length_a   1.000
_cell.length_b   1.000
_cell.length_c   1.000
_cell.angle_alpha   90.00
_cell.angle_beta   90.00
_cell.angle_gamma   90.00
#
_symmetry.space_group_name_H-M   'P 1'
#
loop_
_entity.id
_entity.type
_entity.pdbx_description
1 polymer ?
#
loop_
_entity_poly.entity_id
_entity_poly.type
_entity_poly.pdbx_seq_one_letter_code
_entity_poly.pdbx_strand_id
1 'polypeptide(L)'
;MPSLPSSASFSSIQSAEGQYNNDSDNKKFFHEKYAKCSVKGNFLTLAAQPKNVELGEWLAHQLVEMNRLLTGMLQVIQEVDTNTGMPICNEHTCPTMSAGRLTYTWLENGRPAKIPAPSYIIRVQKWIVGKIQDPRIFPTDPPTAIAQTAYASGDGSQPGSSTPLAMPPTNLNNSVTSLSGANDQWIGKPSGFPRNFHQDCKSIIKQMFRCYAHLYHNHFDNPFWHINRHLELNSCFVHFVTVAMYFDLLAKKDMEPLQPLIDIFIKEKVIPPEAIQNHKS
;
A
#
# COMPACT_ATOMS: atom_id res chain seq x y z
N MET A 1 9.04 20.03 14.35
CA MET A 1 9.51 18.88 13.55
C MET A 1 9.44 19.29 12.08
N PRO A 2 10.50 19.11 11.27
CA PRO A 2 10.43 19.45 9.85
C PRO A 2 9.45 18.51 9.14
N SER A 3 8.59 19.07 8.29
CA SER A 3 7.67 18.32 7.43
C SER A 3 8.45 17.44 6.45
N LEU A 4 8.20 16.13 6.49
CA LEU A 4 8.72 15.20 5.50
C LEU A 4 8.18 15.61 4.11
N PRO A 5 9.03 15.78 3.09
CA PRO A 5 8.57 16.14 1.76
C PRO A 5 7.71 15.02 1.16
N SER A 6 6.72 15.42 0.36
CA SER A 6 5.93 14.54 -0.49
C SER A 6 6.90 13.72 -1.36
N SER A 7 6.88 12.37 -1.30
CA SER A 7 7.80 11.57 -2.12
C SER A 7 7.37 11.64 -3.58
N ALA A 8 7.94 12.60 -4.32
CA ALA A 8 7.77 12.69 -5.76
C ALA A 8 8.85 11.84 -6.43
N SER A 9 8.68 10.52 -6.43
CA SER A 9 9.54 9.64 -7.21
C SER A 9 9.01 9.57 -8.64
N PHE A 10 9.72 10.17 -9.59
CA PHE A 10 9.34 10.17 -11.01
C PHE A 10 9.78 8.87 -11.69
N SER A 11 8.92 8.34 -12.56
CA SER A 11 9.28 7.29 -13.51
C SER A 11 9.96 7.98 -14.69
N SER A 12 11.26 7.76 -14.90
CA SER A 12 11.96 8.26 -16.09
C SER A 12 11.90 7.21 -17.21
N ILE A 13 11.35 7.60 -18.36
CA ILE A 13 11.37 6.79 -19.59
C ILE A 13 12.69 7.03 -20.34
N GLN A 14 13.33 5.91 -20.68
CA GLN A 14 14.22 5.61 -21.82
C GLN A 14 15.46 6.49 -22.05
N SER A 15 16.61 6.02 -21.56
CA SER A 15 17.88 6.27 -22.26
C SER A 15 17.99 5.26 -23.41
N ALA A 16 17.83 5.75 -24.63
CA ALA A 16 18.17 5.03 -25.85
C ALA A 16 19.70 5.03 -26.00
N GLU A 17 20.31 3.86 -25.83
CA GLU A 17 21.49 3.35 -26.55
C GLU A 17 22.02 2.11 -25.81
N GLY A 18 22.00 0.96 -26.49
CA GLY A 18 22.56 -0.31 -25.99
C GLY A 18 21.69 -1.52 -26.29
N GLN A 19 22.08 -2.28 -27.32
CA GLN A 19 21.75 -3.68 -27.66
C GLN A 19 20.36 -4.23 -27.26
N TYR A 20 19.57 -4.61 -28.27
CA TYR A 20 18.37 -5.44 -28.13
C TYR A 20 18.68 -6.77 -27.44
N ASN A 21 18.62 -6.83 -26.10
CA ASN A 21 18.52 -8.09 -25.38
C ASN A 21 17.04 -8.52 -25.34
N ASN A 22 16.76 -9.64 -26.00
CA ASN A 22 15.51 -10.39 -25.99
C ASN A 22 15.19 -11.04 -24.62
N ASP A 23 15.93 -10.71 -23.55
CA ASP A 23 15.80 -11.35 -22.23
C ASP A 23 14.54 -10.96 -21.44
N SER A 24 13.82 -9.92 -21.86
CA SER A 24 12.59 -9.52 -21.17
C SER A 24 11.43 -10.49 -21.40
N ASP A 25 11.46 -11.26 -22.50
CA ASP A 25 10.40 -12.21 -22.88
C ASP A 25 10.59 -13.62 -22.29
N ASN A 26 11.73 -13.91 -21.66
CA ASN A 26 12.08 -15.26 -21.13
C ASN A 26 12.20 -15.33 -19.60
N LYS A 27 11.67 -14.34 -18.87
CA LYS A 27 11.69 -14.40 -17.40
C LYS A 27 10.71 -15.46 -16.91
N LYS A 28 11.16 -16.35 -16.02
CA LYS A 28 10.35 -17.47 -15.51
C LYS A 28 8.98 -17.01 -15.00
N PHE A 29 8.91 -15.93 -14.23
CA PHE A 29 7.65 -15.47 -13.66
C PHE A 29 6.60 -15.04 -14.69
N PHE A 30 6.97 -14.75 -15.95
CA PHE A 30 6.00 -14.48 -17.02
C PHE A 30 5.42 -15.75 -17.67
N HIS A 31 5.79 -16.95 -17.21
CA HIS A 31 5.13 -18.17 -17.64
C HIS A 31 4.09 -18.63 -16.61
N GLU A 32 2.91 -19.00 -17.12
CA GLU A 32 1.76 -19.51 -16.35
C GLU A 32 2.14 -20.65 -15.37
N LYS A 33 3.05 -21.53 -15.76
CA LYS A 33 3.57 -22.62 -14.90
C LYS A 33 4.17 -22.15 -13.57
N TYR A 34 4.71 -20.93 -13.52
CA TYR A 34 5.38 -20.36 -12.36
C TYR A 34 4.55 -19.27 -11.65
N ALA A 35 3.40 -18.88 -12.23
CA ALA A 35 2.45 -17.91 -11.69
C ALA A 35 1.38 -18.57 -10.79
N LYS A 36 1.82 -19.46 -9.89
CA LYS A 36 0.92 -20.12 -8.92
C LYS A 36 0.97 -19.43 -7.56
N CYS A 37 -0.15 -19.39 -6.85
CA CYS A 37 -0.23 -18.87 -5.48
C CYS A 37 -0.24 -20.02 -4.46
N SER A 38 0.30 -19.77 -3.27
CA SER A 38 0.20 -20.70 -2.13
C SER A 38 -1.20 -20.66 -1.51
N VAL A 39 -1.85 -19.50 -1.50
CA VAL A 39 -3.21 -19.34 -0.99
C VAL A 39 -4.22 -19.83 -2.03
N LYS A 40 -5.09 -20.75 -1.60
CA LYS A 40 -6.25 -21.21 -2.36
C LYS A 40 -7.49 -20.51 -1.81
N GLY A 41 -8.00 -19.50 -2.50
CA GLY A 41 -9.16 -18.74 -2.06
C GLY A 41 -9.48 -17.56 -2.97
N ASN A 42 -10.66 -16.99 -2.80
CA ASN A 42 -11.05 -15.78 -3.50
C ASN A 42 -10.42 -14.57 -2.79
N PHE A 43 -9.40 -13.95 -3.39
CA PHE A 43 -8.73 -12.78 -2.83
C PHE A 43 -9.67 -11.58 -2.61
N LEU A 44 -10.86 -11.56 -3.24
CA LEU A 44 -11.88 -10.53 -2.99
C LEU A 44 -12.37 -10.54 -1.54
N THR A 45 -12.45 -11.71 -0.89
CA THR A 45 -12.90 -11.77 0.51
C THR A 45 -11.95 -11.07 1.46
N LEU A 46 -10.68 -10.96 1.08
CA LEU A 46 -9.64 -10.24 1.84
C LEU A 46 -9.61 -8.74 1.51
N ALA A 47 -10.10 -8.34 0.32
CA ALA A 47 -10.04 -6.97 -0.19
C ALA A 47 -11.34 -6.18 0.03
N ALA A 48 -12.49 -6.86 0.03
CA ALA A 48 -13.80 -6.22 0.08
C ALA A 48 -14.04 -5.48 1.41
N GLN A 49 -14.54 -4.26 1.31
CA GLN A 49 -14.88 -3.43 2.47
C GLN A 49 -16.06 -4.05 3.25
N PRO A 50 -15.93 -4.26 4.57
CA PRO A 50 -17.05 -4.70 5.41
C PRO A 50 -18.17 -3.64 5.47
N LYS A 51 -19.43 -4.08 5.53
CA LYS A 51 -20.64 -3.23 5.38
C LYS A 51 -20.76 -2.04 6.35
N ASN A 52 -20.06 -2.08 7.49
CA ASN A 52 -20.17 -1.06 8.55
C ASN A 52 -18.81 -0.42 8.90
N VAL A 53 -17.78 -0.66 8.09
CA VAL A 53 -16.46 -0.06 8.28
C VAL A 53 -16.34 1.11 7.32
N GLU A 54 -15.88 2.26 7.81
CA GLU A 54 -15.64 3.44 6.98
C GLU A 54 -14.50 3.16 5.98
N LEU A 55 -14.58 3.76 4.78
CA LEU A 55 -13.66 3.44 3.70
C LEU A 55 -12.21 3.87 4.01
N GLY A 56 -12.02 5.03 4.62
CA GLY A 56 -10.72 5.51 5.10
C GLY A 56 -10.07 4.55 6.10
N GLU A 57 -10.81 4.10 7.11
CA GLU A 57 -10.36 3.08 8.07
C GLU A 57 -9.95 1.78 7.38
N TRP A 58 -10.78 1.31 6.44
CA TRP A 58 -10.49 0.09 5.72
C TRP A 58 -9.25 0.23 4.85
N LEU A 59 -9.10 1.34 4.12
CA LEU A 59 -7.91 1.62 3.32
C LEU A 59 -6.67 1.71 4.20
N ALA A 60 -6.75 2.37 5.36
CA ALA A 60 -5.64 2.47 6.30
C ALA A 60 -5.19 1.08 6.76
N HIS A 61 -6.13 0.24 7.20
CA HIS A 61 -5.86 -1.15 7.59
C HIS A 61 -5.20 -1.94 6.45
N GLN A 62 -5.76 -1.86 5.24
CA GLN A 62 -5.22 -2.55 4.05
C GLN A 62 -3.79 -2.10 3.73
N LEU A 63 -3.49 -0.80 3.82
CA LEU A 63 -2.15 -0.28 3.59
C LEU A 63 -1.14 -0.78 4.61
N VAL A 64 -1.50 -0.79 5.90
CA VAL A 64 -0.65 -1.32 6.98
C VAL A 64 -0.35 -2.79 6.74
N GLU A 65 -1.37 -3.58 6.41
CA GLU A 65 -1.24 -5.02 6.19
C GLU A 65 -0.39 -5.33 4.95
N MET A 66 -0.66 -4.67 3.82
CA MET A 66 0.17 -4.83 2.62
C MET A 66 1.63 -4.42 2.85
N ASN A 67 1.88 -3.38 3.67
CA ASN A 67 3.24 -2.96 4.02
C ASN A 67 3.94 -4.00 4.88
N ARG A 68 3.23 -4.63 5.82
CA ARG A 68 3.74 -5.74 6.63
C ARG A 68 4.13 -6.93 5.74
N LEU A 69 3.26 -7.32 4.80
CA LEU A 69 3.52 -8.41 3.86
C LEU A 69 4.72 -8.12 2.94
N LEU A 70 4.78 -6.93 2.36
CA LEU A 70 5.91 -6.51 1.52
C LEU A 70 7.21 -6.48 2.31
N THR A 71 7.20 -5.99 3.55
CA THR A 71 8.38 -5.96 4.42
C THR A 71 8.93 -7.37 4.64
N GLY A 72 8.07 -8.36 4.87
CA GLY A 72 8.49 -9.77 4.97
C GLY A 72 9.16 -10.29 3.70
N MET A 73 8.67 -9.92 2.51
CA MET A 73 9.30 -10.29 1.23
C MET A 73 10.64 -9.57 1.02
N LEU A 74 10.73 -8.29 1.40
CA LEU A 74 11.97 -7.50 1.29
C LEU A 74 13.06 -8.01 2.24
N GLN A 75 12.70 -8.51 3.43
CA GLN A 75 13.66 -9.10 4.36
C GLN A 75 14.42 -10.28 3.73
N VAL A 76 13.76 -11.09 2.89
CA VAL A 76 14.42 -12.23 2.21
C VAL A 76 15.63 -11.79 1.39
N ILE A 77 15.56 -10.65 0.70
CA ILE A 77 16.67 -10.14 -0.12
C ILE A 77 17.64 -9.25 0.67
N GLN A 78 17.24 -8.78 1.85
CA GLN A 78 18.06 -7.99 2.77
C GLN A 78 18.87 -8.87 3.73
N GLU A 79 18.55 -10.17 3.82
CA GLU A 79 19.29 -11.12 4.61
C GLU A 79 20.75 -11.20 4.15
N VAL A 80 21.67 -11.11 5.12
CA VAL A 80 23.11 -11.10 4.88
C VAL A 80 23.59 -12.53 4.69
N ASP A 81 24.23 -12.80 3.56
CA ASP A 81 24.89 -14.08 3.32
C ASP A 81 26.10 -14.21 4.25
N THR A 82 26.12 -15.26 5.06
CA THR A 82 27.18 -15.53 6.05
C THR A 82 28.55 -15.75 5.42
N ASN A 83 28.61 -16.16 4.15
CA ASN A 83 29.87 -16.41 3.45
C ASN A 83 30.48 -15.13 2.87
N THR A 84 29.64 -14.22 2.37
CA THR A 84 30.09 -12.99 1.69
C THR A 84 30.02 -11.76 2.58
N GLY A 85 29.27 -11.81 3.68
CA GLY A 85 29.01 -10.68 4.57
C GLY A 85 28.14 -9.59 3.93
N MET A 86 27.52 -9.86 2.77
CA MET A 86 26.68 -8.91 2.04
C MET A 86 25.24 -9.42 1.89
N PRO A 87 24.25 -8.53 1.86
CA PRO A 87 22.88 -8.91 1.55
C PRO A 87 22.76 -9.39 0.09
N ILE A 88 21.75 -10.22 -0.20
CA ILE A 88 21.50 -10.73 -1.55
C ILE A 88 21.26 -9.57 -2.54
N CYS A 89 20.45 -8.59 -2.14
CA CYS A 89 20.31 -7.32 -2.83
C CYS A 89 21.34 -6.33 -2.28
N ASN A 90 22.38 -6.05 -3.06
CA ASN A 90 23.47 -5.14 -2.70
C ASN A 90 23.81 -4.21 -3.88
N GLU A 91 24.75 -3.29 -3.68
CA GLU A 91 25.12 -2.31 -4.71
C GLU A 91 25.81 -2.95 -5.93
N HIS A 92 26.42 -4.12 -5.77
CA HIS A 92 27.06 -4.84 -6.88
C HIS A 92 26.03 -5.60 -7.72
N THR A 93 25.08 -6.28 -7.08
CA THR A 93 24.01 -7.03 -7.77
C THR A 93 22.94 -6.10 -8.33
N CYS A 94 22.66 -4.99 -7.65
CA CYS A 94 21.60 -4.04 -7.98
C CYS A 94 22.08 -2.58 -7.83
N PRO A 95 22.96 -2.11 -8.74
CA PRO A 95 23.54 -0.76 -8.68
C PRO A 95 22.52 0.36 -8.90
N THR A 96 21.34 0.03 -9.43
CA THR A 96 20.22 0.95 -9.60
C THR A 96 18.90 0.27 -9.26
N MET A 97 17.94 1.00 -8.70
CA MET A 97 16.58 0.52 -8.51
C MET A 97 15.86 0.35 -9.85
N SER A 98 15.81 -0.87 -10.38
CA SER A 98 15.23 -1.18 -11.69
C SER A 98 14.18 -2.30 -11.64
N ALA A 99 13.32 -2.31 -12.65
CA ALA A 99 12.40 -3.40 -12.96
C ALA A 99 12.39 -3.59 -14.49
N GLY A 100 13.08 -4.62 -14.96
CA GLY A 100 13.28 -4.86 -16.39
C GLY A 100 14.02 -3.69 -17.03
N ARG A 101 13.37 -3.02 -17.99
CA ARG A 101 13.92 -1.85 -18.70
C ARG A 101 13.68 -0.53 -17.96
N LEU A 102 12.80 -0.52 -16.95
CA LEU A 102 12.46 0.69 -16.21
C LEU A 102 13.45 0.91 -15.08
N THR A 103 13.97 2.13 -14.96
CA THR A 103 14.78 2.56 -13.82
C THR A 103 14.01 3.59 -13.00
N TYR A 104 13.91 3.35 -11.69
CA TYR A 104 13.25 4.24 -10.76
C TYR A 104 14.25 5.23 -10.17
N THR A 105 13.84 6.48 -10.07
CA THR A 105 14.62 7.55 -9.43
C THR A 105 14.04 7.93 -8.08
N TRP A 106 14.89 8.40 -7.19
CA TRP A 106 14.51 8.96 -5.91
C TRP A 106 14.97 10.41 -5.81
N LEU A 107 14.25 11.23 -5.05
CA LEU A 107 14.67 12.62 -4.82
C LEU A 107 15.78 12.67 -3.78
N GLU A 108 16.94 13.15 -4.20
CA GLU A 108 18.08 13.44 -3.34
C GLU A 108 18.38 14.93 -3.43
N ASN A 109 18.32 15.64 -2.30
CA ASN A 109 18.49 17.09 -2.24
C ASN A 109 17.57 17.84 -3.22
N GLY A 110 16.34 17.36 -3.40
CA GLY A 110 15.34 17.93 -4.30
C GLY A 110 15.52 17.60 -5.79
N ARG A 111 16.54 16.83 -6.17
CA ARG A 111 16.79 16.43 -7.56
C ARG A 111 16.57 14.92 -7.76
N PRO A 112 15.96 14.48 -8.86
CA PRO A 112 15.87 13.06 -9.19
C PRO A 112 17.27 12.46 -9.41
N ALA A 113 17.58 11.41 -8.65
CA ALA A 113 18.84 10.68 -8.72
C ALA A 113 18.58 9.18 -8.89
N LYS A 114 19.44 8.52 -9.68
CA LYS A 114 19.51 7.06 -9.74
C LYS A 114 20.35 6.61 -8.54
N ILE A 115 19.73 5.85 -7.65
CA ILE A 115 20.39 5.32 -6.45
C ILE A 115 20.36 3.78 -6.49
N PRO A 116 21.28 3.10 -5.77
CA PRO A 116 21.25 1.66 -5.65
C PRO A 116 19.92 1.14 -5.11
N ALA A 117 19.49 -0.03 -5.60
CA ALA A 117 18.25 -0.66 -5.16
C ALA A 117 18.16 -0.88 -3.64
N PRO A 118 19.19 -1.39 -2.93
CA PRO A 118 19.10 -1.55 -1.48
C PRO A 118 18.86 -0.21 -0.76
N SER A 119 19.55 0.86 -1.17
CA SER A 119 19.36 2.21 -0.61
C SER A 119 17.95 2.76 -0.91
N TYR A 120 17.43 2.51 -2.12
CA TYR A 120 16.08 2.89 -2.51
C TYR A 120 15.04 2.20 -1.64
N ILE A 121 15.14 0.88 -1.47
CA ILE A 121 14.22 0.08 -0.67
C ILE A 121 14.18 0.57 0.78
N ILE A 122 15.34 0.81 1.39
CA ILE A 122 15.42 1.35 2.76
C ILE A 122 14.74 2.73 2.86
N ARG A 123 14.95 3.61 1.88
CA ARG A 123 14.28 4.93 1.83
C ARG A 123 12.76 4.79 1.70
N VAL A 124 12.28 3.87 0.86
CA VAL A 124 10.85 3.56 0.73
C VAL A 124 10.28 3.03 2.03
N GLN A 125 10.90 2.04 2.67
CA GLN A 125 10.44 1.48 3.94
C GLN A 125 10.33 2.55 5.01
N LYS A 126 11.39 3.37 5.18
CA LYS A 126 11.38 4.49 6.13
C LYS A 126 10.31 5.52 5.82
N TRP A 127 10.13 5.86 4.54
CA TRP A 127 9.12 6.84 4.12
C TRP A 127 7.69 6.33 4.34
N ILE A 128 7.38 5.09 3.98
CA ILE A 128 6.06 4.48 4.20
C ILE A 128 5.76 4.37 5.69
N VAL A 129 6.70 3.84 6.49
CA VAL A 129 6.53 3.74 7.96
C VAL A 129 6.33 5.11 8.58
N GLY A 130 7.11 6.12 8.17
CA GLY A 130 6.94 7.49 8.64
C GLY A 130 5.59 8.12 8.28
N LYS A 131 4.97 7.70 7.16
CA LYS A 131 3.61 8.12 6.78
C LYS A 131 2.54 7.40 7.60
N ILE A 132 2.64 6.08 7.73
CA ILE A 132 1.69 5.22 8.44
C ILE A 132 1.66 5.52 9.94
N GLN A 133 2.80 5.90 10.52
CA GLN A 133 2.92 6.22 11.95
C GLN A 133 2.64 7.70 12.26
N ASP A 134 2.42 8.56 11.25
CA ASP A 134 2.09 9.98 11.48
C ASP A 134 0.58 10.10 11.83
N PRO A 135 0.21 10.48 13.07
CA PRO A 135 -1.19 10.56 13.48
C PRO A 135 -1.99 11.60 12.69
N ARG A 136 -1.31 12.53 12.00
CA ARG A 136 -1.97 13.54 11.15
C ARG A 136 -2.40 12.98 9.81
N ILE A 137 -1.81 11.86 9.39
CA ILE A 137 -2.10 11.19 8.11
C ILE A 137 -2.92 9.93 8.38
N PHE A 138 -2.59 9.19 9.43
CA PHE A 138 -3.27 7.99 9.91
C PHE A 138 -3.68 8.20 11.37
N PRO A 139 -4.83 8.86 11.61
CA PRO A 139 -5.36 9.03 12.97
C PRO A 139 -5.64 7.68 13.62
N THR A 140 -5.30 7.56 14.90
CA THR A 140 -5.60 6.38 15.73
C THR A 140 -6.60 6.68 16.85
N ASP A 141 -6.88 7.97 17.08
CA ASP A 141 -7.81 8.40 18.10
C ASP A 141 -9.25 8.16 17.64
N PRO A 142 -10.17 7.76 18.54
CA PRO A 142 -11.56 7.59 18.18
C PRO A 142 -12.14 8.92 17.68
N PRO A 143 -13.06 8.89 16.70
CA PRO A 143 -13.77 10.09 16.25
C PRO A 143 -14.33 10.87 17.43
N THR A 144 -14.22 12.21 17.40
CA THR A 144 -14.64 13.09 18.51
C THR A 144 -16.07 12.85 18.97
N ALA A 145 -16.95 12.38 18.07
CA ALA A 145 -18.33 12.01 18.37
C ALA A 145 -18.48 10.80 19.31
N ILE A 146 -17.53 9.86 19.29
CA ILE A 146 -17.53 8.65 20.14
C ILE A 146 -16.77 8.89 21.44
N ALA A 147 -15.75 9.76 21.41
CA ALA A 147 -15.02 10.14 22.62
C ALA A 147 -15.94 10.73 23.70
N GLN A 148 -16.98 11.50 23.31
CA GLN A 148 -17.92 12.08 24.27
C GLN A 148 -18.84 11.06 24.96
N THR A 149 -19.08 9.89 24.37
CA THR A 149 -19.93 8.84 24.97
C THR A 149 -19.12 7.78 25.72
N ALA A 150 -17.88 7.52 25.34
CA ALA A 150 -17.02 6.51 25.98
C ALA A 150 -16.51 6.93 27.36
N TYR A 151 -16.30 8.23 27.62
CA TYR A 151 -15.82 8.74 28.92
C TYR A 151 -16.95 9.08 29.92
N ALA A 152 -18.22 8.88 29.57
CA ALA A 152 -19.36 9.13 30.47
C ALA A 152 -19.63 7.97 31.46
N SER A 153 -18.87 6.88 31.36
CA SER A 153 -19.02 5.68 32.21
C SER A 153 -17.80 5.51 33.11
N GLY A 154 -17.52 6.53 33.93
CA GLY A 154 -16.49 6.49 34.97
C GLY A 154 -17.11 6.88 36.31
N ASP A 155 -17.20 5.90 37.20
CA ASP A 155 -17.64 5.95 38.60
C ASP A 155 -17.33 7.28 39.32
N GLY A 156 -18.37 8.09 39.53
CA GLY A 156 -18.30 9.35 40.25
C GLY A 156 -18.77 9.18 41.68
N SER A 157 -17.88 8.75 42.57
CA SER A 157 -18.07 8.93 44.01
C SER A 157 -17.78 10.39 44.38
N GLN A 158 -18.81 11.23 44.35
CA GLN A 158 -18.87 12.47 45.14
C GLN A 158 -20.25 12.61 45.79
N PRO A 159 -20.34 12.82 47.12
CA PRO A 159 -21.59 13.16 47.79
C PRO A 159 -21.78 14.68 47.73
N GLY A 160 -22.85 15.14 47.09
CA GLY A 160 -23.14 16.58 47.01
C GLY A 160 -24.51 16.84 46.41
N SER A 161 -25.47 17.14 47.27
CA SER A 161 -26.85 17.53 47.01
C SER A 161 -27.08 18.54 45.88
N SER A 162 -27.87 18.15 44.87
CA SER A 162 -28.98 18.95 44.34
C SER A 162 -29.70 18.17 43.24
N THR A 163 -31.00 17.92 43.44
CA THR A 163 -31.93 17.33 42.48
C THR A 163 -31.87 18.04 41.11
N PRO A 164 -31.70 17.33 39.97
CA PRO A 164 -31.90 17.91 38.66
C PRO A 164 -33.39 17.94 38.33
N LEU A 165 -33.90 19.13 38.01
CA LEU A 165 -35.21 19.33 37.39
C LEU A 165 -35.24 18.59 36.04
N ALA A 166 -36.31 17.84 35.80
CA ALA A 166 -36.56 17.17 34.53
C ALA A 166 -36.67 18.21 33.39
N MET A 167 -35.81 18.09 32.38
CA MET A 167 -35.98 18.81 31.12
C MET A 167 -37.16 18.23 30.32
N PRO A 168 -37.89 19.04 29.54
CA PRO A 168 -38.97 18.56 28.71
C PRO A 168 -38.43 17.68 27.56
N PRO A 169 -39.26 16.79 26.98
CA PRO A 169 -38.82 15.94 25.88
C PRO A 169 -38.55 16.81 24.65
N THR A 170 -37.28 17.06 24.32
CA THR A 170 -36.91 17.62 23.03
C THR A 170 -37.20 16.60 21.94
N ASN A 171 -38.13 16.96 21.07
CA ASN A 171 -38.52 16.21 19.87
C ASN A 171 -37.29 15.79 19.05
N LEU A 172 -37.14 14.49 18.88
CA LEU A 172 -36.13 13.84 18.05
C LEU A 172 -36.56 13.93 16.57
N ASN A 173 -36.64 15.14 16.00
CA ASN A 173 -36.94 15.29 14.58
C ASN A 173 -36.16 16.38 13.85
N ASN A 174 -35.07 16.88 14.45
CA ASN A 174 -34.14 17.74 13.72
C ASN A 174 -33.22 16.84 12.90
N SER A 175 -33.54 16.75 11.61
CA SER A 175 -32.70 16.17 10.57
C SER A 175 -31.31 16.78 10.66
N VAL A 176 -30.30 15.93 10.86
CA VAL A 176 -28.86 16.24 10.93
C VAL A 176 -28.30 16.65 9.54
N THR A 177 -29.15 17.27 8.71
CA THR A 177 -28.88 17.52 7.29
C THR A 177 -28.68 19.01 6.98
N SER A 178 -28.83 19.93 7.96
CA SER A 178 -28.88 21.37 7.67
C SER A 178 -27.69 22.22 8.14
N LEU A 179 -26.62 21.66 8.73
CA LEU A 179 -25.47 22.47 9.20
C LEU A 179 -24.07 22.07 8.69
N SER A 180 -23.95 21.06 7.82
CA SER A 180 -22.67 20.71 7.18
C SER A 180 -22.74 21.03 5.69
N GLY A 181 -21.92 21.98 5.25
CA GLY A 181 -21.83 22.38 3.84
C GLY A 181 -21.69 21.16 2.92
N ALA A 182 -22.70 20.95 2.07
CA ALA A 182 -22.90 19.76 1.24
C ALA A 182 -21.84 19.53 0.14
N ASN A 183 -20.73 20.28 0.12
CA ASN A 183 -19.72 20.24 -0.93
C ASN A 183 -18.35 19.75 -0.47
N ASP A 184 -18.21 19.24 0.75
CA ASP A 184 -16.89 19.02 1.35
C ASP A 184 -16.73 17.62 1.96
N GLN A 185 -17.14 16.59 1.21
CA GLN A 185 -17.03 15.19 1.62
C GLN A 185 -15.85 14.52 0.93
N TRP A 186 -14.90 13.99 1.73
CA TRP A 186 -13.75 13.22 1.28
C TRP A 186 -13.66 11.89 2.04
N ILE A 187 -12.86 10.95 1.51
CA ILE A 187 -12.65 9.61 2.09
C ILE A 187 -11.98 9.74 3.46
N GLY A 188 -12.53 9.09 4.50
CA GLY A 188 -11.97 9.12 5.84
C GLY A 188 -12.34 10.35 6.68
N LYS A 189 -13.15 11.29 6.16
CA LYS A 189 -13.61 12.46 6.92
C LYS A 189 -14.24 12.12 8.29
N PRO A 190 -15.14 11.11 8.42
CA PRO A 190 -15.75 10.77 9.71
C PRO A 190 -14.73 10.27 10.74
N SER A 191 -13.65 9.65 10.28
CA SER A 191 -12.54 9.13 11.08
C SER A 191 -11.40 10.12 11.28
N GLY A 192 -11.57 11.37 10.85
CA GLY A 192 -10.56 12.42 11.03
C GLY A 192 -9.37 12.35 10.07
N PHE A 193 -9.41 11.50 9.04
CA PHE A 193 -8.36 11.47 8.02
C PHE A 193 -8.31 12.79 7.24
N PRO A 194 -7.10 13.24 6.84
CA PRO A 194 -6.95 14.50 6.13
C PRO A 194 -7.50 14.42 4.70
N ARG A 195 -7.80 15.57 4.09
CA ARG A 195 -8.37 15.66 2.73
C ARG A 195 -7.53 14.96 1.66
N ASN A 196 -6.21 14.97 1.84
CA ASN A 196 -5.25 14.39 0.90
C ASN A 196 -4.99 12.90 1.17
N PHE A 197 -5.66 12.28 2.16
CA PHE A 197 -5.43 10.89 2.57
C PHE A 197 -5.43 9.91 1.39
N HIS A 198 -6.44 9.99 0.52
CA HIS A 198 -6.52 9.11 -0.63
C HIS A 198 -5.31 9.26 -1.59
N GLN A 199 -4.78 10.47 -1.75
CA GLN A 199 -3.60 10.71 -2.56
C GLN A 199 -2.32 10.20 -1.89
N ASP A 200 -2.22 10.31 -0.56
CA ASP A 200 -1.15 9.68 0.21
C ASP A 200 -1.22 8.14 0.05
N CYS A 201 -2.42 7.54 0.10
CA CYS A 201 -2.60 6.11 -0.14
C CYS A 201 -2.11 5.67 -1.52
N LYS A 202 -2.51 6.39 -2.58
CA LYS A 202 -2.02 6.17 -3.96
C LYS A 202 -0.49 6.25 -4.04
N SER A 203 0.11 7.19 -3.31
CA SER A 203 1.56 7.37 -3.31
C SER A 203 2.29 6.24 -2.59
N ILE A 204 1.74 5.75 -1.47
CA ILE A 204 2.26 4.58 -0.74
C ILE A 204 2.20 3.32 -1.61
N ILE A 205 1.03 3.00 -2.17
CA ILE A 205 0.82 1.86 -3.06
C ILE A 205 1.80 1.89 -4.24
N LYS A 206 2.01 3.05 -4.85
CA LYS A 206 2.95 3.18 -5.96
C LYS A 206 4.38 2.83 -5.57
N GLN A 207 4.86 3.26 -4.40
CA GLN A 207 6.20 2.91 -3.94
C GLN A 207 6.32 1.41 -3.63
N MET A 208 5.29 0.82 -3.01
CA MET A 208 5.23 -0.61 -2.74
C MET A 208 5.26 -1.44 -4.01
N PHE A 209 4.55 -1.01 -5.06
CA PHE A 209 4.57 -1.68 -6.36
C PHE A 209 5.98 -1.69 -6.97
N ARG A 210 6.75 -0.60 -6.86
CA ARG A 210 8.13 -0.56 -7.36
C ARG A 210 9.03 -1.57 -6.65
N CYS A 211 8.83 -1.77 -5.35
CA CYS A 211 9.52 -2.82 -4.60
C CYS A 211 9.15 -4.21 -5.11
N TYR A 212 7.87 -4.51 -5.35
CA TYR A 212 7.46 -5.77 -5.97
C TYR A 212 8.06 -5.95 -7.37
N ALA A 213 8.00 -4.93 -8.22
CA ALA A 213 8.57 -4.96 -9.56
C ALA A 213 10.07 -5.29 -9.53
N HIS A 214 10.81 -4.68 -8.60
CA HIS A 214 12.22 -5.00 -8.40
C HIS A 214 12.44 -6.45 -7.93
N LEU A 215 11.65 -6.94 -6.97
CA LEU A 215 11.72 -8.32 -6.48
C LEU A 215 11.51 -9.33 -7.61
N TYR A 216 10.49 -9.13 -8.45
CA TYR A 216 10.22 -10.04 -9.58
C TYR A 216 11.34 -10.01 -10.63
N HIS A 217 11.76 -8.82 -11.06
CA HIS A 217 12.70 -8.71 -12.18
C HIS A 217 14.13 -9.14 -11.84
N ASN A 218 14.58 -8.87 -10.61
CA ASN A 218 15.98 -9.07 -10.21
C ASN A 218 16.17 -10.21 -9.21
N HIS A 219 15.14 -10.58 -8.44
CA HIS A 219 15.28 -11.53 -7.34
C HIS A 219 14.34 -12.75 -7.39
N PHE A 220 13.49 -12.87 -8.42
CA PHE A 220 12.57 -14.01 -8.53
C PHE A 220 13.32 -15.34 -8.59
N ASP A 221 14.36 -15.45 -9.43
CA ASP A 221 15.15 -16.67 -9.54
C ASP A 221 16.03 -16.89 -8.29
N ASN A 222 16.74 -15.86 -7.85
CA ASN A 222 17.54 -15.90 -6.64
C ASN A 222 17.14 -14.73 -5.71
N PRO A 223 16.55 -14.99 -4.53
CA PRO A 223 16.44 -16.29 -3.85
C PRO A 223 15.09 -17.01 -4.04
N PHE A 224 14.00 -16.31 -4.40
CA PHE A 224 12.63 -16.80 -4.19
C PHE A 224 12.33 -18.15 -4.84
N TRP A 225 12.83 -18.39 -6.05
CA TRP A 225 12.70 -19.66 -6.73
C TRP A 225 13.51 -20.75 -6.03
N HIS A 226 14.80 -20.51 -5.76
CA HIS A 226 15.70 -21.49 -5.15
C HIS A 226 15.30 -21.92 -3.74
N ILE A 227 14.75 -21.01 -2.94
CA ILE A 227 14.25 -21.32 -1.58
C ILE A 227 12.78 -21.76 -1.57
N ASN A 228 12.16 -21.93 -2.75
CA ASN A 228 10.77 -22.33 -2.92
C ASN A 228 9.78 -21.40 -2.17
N ARG A 229 10.02 -20.08 -2.23
CA ARG A 229 9.16 -19.01 -1.65
C ARG A 229 8.43 -18.16 -2.69
N HIS A 230 8.52 -18.53 -3.96
CA HIS A 230 7.88 -17.81 -5.06
C HIS A 230 6.34 -17.86 -4.98
N LEU A 231 5.75 -18.90 -4.38
CA LEU A 231 4.30 -19.02 -4.21
C LEU A 231 3.74 -18.00 -3.20
N GLU A 232 4.48 -17.74 -2.12
CA GLU A 232 4.17 -16.74 -1.11
C GLU A 232 4.33 -15.33 -1.69
N LEU A 233 5.39 -15.09 -2.46
CA LEU A 233 5.57 -13.83 -3.20
C LEU A 233 4.38 -13.56 -4.12
N ASN A 234 3.97 -14.56 -4.91
CA ASN A 234 2.80 -14.47 -5.78
C ASN A 234 1.51 -14.18 -5.01
N SER A 235 1.27 -14.86 -3.89
CA SER A 235 0.05 -14.64 -3.09
C SER A 235 -0.01 -13.24 -2.50
N CYS A 236 1.12 -12.73 -1.99
CA CYS A 236 1.22 -11.37 -1.47
C CYS A 236 1.00 -10.33 -2.58
N PHE A 237 1.60 -10.56 -3.75
CA PHE A 237 1.47 -9.67 -4.90
C PHE A 237 0.04 -9.67 -5.47
N VAL A 238 -0.60 -10.82 -5.60
CA VAL A 238 -2.00 -10.93 -6.04
C VAL A 238 -2.94 -10.20 -5.10
N HIS A 239 -2.78 -10.38 -3.78
CA HIS A 239 -3.57 -9.64 -2.81
C HIS A 239 -3.36 -8.13 -2.96
N PHE A 240 -2.10 -7.69 -3.07
CA PHE A 240 -1.75 -6.30 -3.30
C PHE A 240 -2.40 -5.71 -4.57
N VAL A 241 -2.28 -6.39 -5.71
CA VAL A 241 -2.86 -5.93 -6.99
C VAL A 241 -4.38 -5.93 -6.92
N THR A 242 -4.98 -6.94 -6.29
CA THR A 242 -6.44 -7.02 -6.12
C THR A 242 -6.97 -5.80 -5.36
N VAL A 243 -6.35 -5.44 -4.23
CA VAL A 243 -6.73 -4.25 -3.45
C VAL A 243 -6.44 -2.96 -4.25
N ALA A 244 -5.29 -2.88 -4.90
CA ALA A 244 -4.90 -1.70 -5.67
C ALA A 244 -5.86 -1.42 -6.85
N MET A 245 -6.34 -2.46 -7.54
CA MET A 245 -7.33 -2.34 -8.60
C MET A 245 -8.73 -2.05 -8.05
N TYR A 246 -9.16 -2.79 -7.02
CA TYR A 246 -10.51 -2.68 -6.45
C TYR A 246 -10.83 -1.29 -5.90
N PHE A 247 -9.83 -0.61 -5.31
CA PHE A 247 -9.96 0.76 -4.79
C PHE A 247 -9.33 1.84 -5.69
N ASP A 248 -8.95 1.50 -6.92
CA ASP A 248 -8.32 2.44 -7.88
C ASP A 248 -7.08 3.15 -7.32
N LEU A 249 -6.22 2.46 -6.58
CA LEU A 249 -5.07 3.05 -5.89
C LEU A 249 -3.80 3.13 -6.75
N LEU A 250 -3.74 2.40 -7.87
CA LEU A 250 -2.57 2.35 -8.75
C LEU A 250 -3.02 2.50 -10.20
N ALA A 251 -2.41 3.41 -10.96
CA ALA A 251 -2.76 3.63 -12.35
C ALA A 251 -2.20 2.53 -13.26
N LYS A 252 -2.93 2.17 -14.32
CA LYS A 252 -2.51 1.17 -15.32
C LYS A 252 -1.10 1.40 -15.86
N LYS A 253 -0.75 2.66 -16.17
CA LYS A 253 0.59 3.03 -16.65
C LYS A 253 1.71 2.71 -15.66
N ASP A 254 1.42 2.76 -14.37
CA ASP A 254 2.40 2.48 -13.31
C ASP A 254 2.56 0.96 -13.10
N MET A 255 1.61 0.15 -13.57
CA MET A 255 1.63 -1.33 -13.52
C MET A 255 2.44 -1.98 -14.65
N GLU A 256 2.79 -1.22 -15.70
CA GLU A 256 3.45 -1.70 -16.93
C GLU A 256 4.58 -2.72 -16.70
N PRO A 257 5.52 -2.53 -15.75
CA PRO A 257 6.64 -3.46 -15.55
C PRO A 257 6.24 -4.89 -15.17
N LEU A 258 5.05 -5.09 -14.60
CA LEU A 258 4.50 -6.40 -14.23
C LEU A 258 3.18 -6.70 -14.94
N GLN A 259 2.79 -5.91 -15.94
CA GLN A 259 1.52 -6.08 -16.63
C GLN A 259 1.33 -7.51 -17.19
N PRO A 260 2.32 -8.14 -17.85
CA PRO A 260 2.14 -9.50 -18.36
C PRO A 260 1.87 -10.54 -17.25
N LEU A 261 2.45 -10.34 -16.06
CA LEU A 261 2.20 -11.19 -14.89
C LEU A 261 0.78 -10.96 -14.33
N ILE A 262 0.34 -9.70 -14.26
CA ILE A 262 -1.02 -9.34 -13.84
C ILE A 262 -2.05 -9.96 -14.79
N ASP A 263 -1.80 -9.90 -16.10
CA ASP A 263 -2.68 -10.46 -17.12
C ASP A 263 -2.83 -11.98 -16.99
N ILE A 264 -1.75 -12.70 -16.62
CA ILE A 264 -1.81 -14.12 -16.29
C ILE A 264 -2.72 -14.36 -15.08
N PHE A 265 -2.55 -13.61 -13.99
CA PHE A 265 -3.41 -13.77 -12.81
C PHE A 265 -4.88 -13.43 -13.07
N ILE A 266 -5.16 -12.50 -13.98
CA ILE A 266 -6.53 -12.20 -14.46
C ILE A 266 -7.07 -13.37 -15.27
N LYS A 267 -6.29 -13.90 -16.24
CA LYS A 267 -6.68 -15.03 -17.08
C LYS A 267 -6.99 -16.29 -16.26
N GLU A 268 -6.16 -16.57 -15.25
CA GLU A 268 -6.32 -17.69 -14.31
C GLU A 268 -7.44 -17.46 -13.28
N LYS A 269 -8.14 -16.31 -13.33
CA LYS A 269 -9.20 -15.91 -12.39
C LYS A 269 -8.76 -15.89 -10.92
N VAL A 270 -7.46 -15.69 -10.71
CA VAL A 270 -6.88 -15.51 -9.38
C VAL A 270 -7.18 -14.08 -8.90
N ILE A 271 -7.09 -13.11 -9.81
CA ILE A 271 -7.59 -11.75 -9.58
C ILE A 271 -9.10 -11.74 -9.88
N PRO A 272 -9.95 -11.36 -8.91
CA PRO A 272 -11.40 -11.32 -9.08
C PRO A 272 -11.83 -10.27 -10.12
N PRO A 273 -12.85 -10.57 -10.96
CA PRO A 273 -13.34 -9.62 -11.97
C PRO A 273 -13.91 -8.32 -11.37
N GLU A 274 -14.42 -8.36 -10.14
CA GLU A 274 -14.93 -7.19 -9.41
C GLU A 274 -13.85 -6.15 -9.17
N ALA A 275 -12.60 -6.59 -8.93
CA ALA A 275 -11.46 -5.69 -8.79
C ALA A 275 -11.13 -4.98 -10.11
N ILE A 276 -11.35 -5.65 -11.24
CA ILE A 276 -11.10 -5.10 -12.58
C ILE A 276 -12.18 -4.09 -12.97
N GLN A 277 -13.45 -4.40 -12.69
CA GLN A 277 -14.58 -3.52 -13.02
C GLN A 277 -14.51 -2.18 -12.29
N ASN A 278 -14.03 -2.17 -11.04
CA ASN A 278 -13.88 -0.95 -10.25
C ASN A 278 -12.66 -0.11 -10.65
N HIS A 279 -11.72 -0.69 -11.39
CA HIS A 279 -10.53 0.01 -11.85
C HIS A 279 -10.84 0.86 -13.08
N LYS A 280 -10.98 2.18 -12.89
CA LYS A 280 -11.29 3.12 -13.96
C LYS A 280 -10.11 3.22 -14.94
N SER A 281 -10.43 3.27 -16.24
CA SER A 281 -9.45 3.38 -17.34
C SER A 281 -8.68 4.69 -17.34
#